data_AF-A0A8J4ED27-F1
#
_entry.id   AF-A0A8J4ED27-F1
#
_cell.length_a   1.000
_cell.length_b   1.000
_cell.length_c   1.000
_cell.angle_alpha   90.00
_cell.angle_beta   90.00
_cell.angle_gamma   90.00
#
_symmetry.space_group_name_H-M   'P 1'
#
loop_
_entity.id
_entity.type
_entity.pdbx_description
1 polymer ?
#
loop_
_entity_poly.entity_id
_entity_poly.type
_entity_poly.pdbx_seq_one_letter_code
_entity_poly.pdbx_strand_id
1 'polypeptide(L)'
;MRTGMRFWRWLPRRAKFVLAGVVAVLVIGVPAAIWVVGKVAYAPEEPVEDLVAAFEDRDYARVAELAGCTARLCRSGVLGEGYTPPSDLEIAEVAMGGSTSPDTADVVLRYQLAGERRESIIRVRRESGVLPKSWSIRSGVVGSLEIVAPTVKSARVAGLQVDPSAGGRESALIGTYTVRVGDDPLYESAPIDATVAGDLRTSRSTSVDVRTTVKQSARDEVATQVRAFLEGCAGQDAVKPKVNDRPCPFSARQPQAFSTDFAWKLDPAPEFEVVVPDRPREGVVLEVRTTKPGSAVFSYTAQNQPFQYDPVPVSVKGDVYLTDGKIQFFAT
;
A
#
# COMPACT_ATOMS: atom_id res chain seq x y z
N MET A 1 -49.64 26.13 -61.18
CA MET A 1 -49.96 26.77 -59.89
C MET A 1 -48.77 27.61 -59.45
N ARG A 2 -48.81 28.93 -59.66
CA ARG A 2 -47.87 29.92 -59.13
C ARG A 2 -48.71 30.94 -58.37
N THR A 3 -48.99 30.64 -57.11
CA THR A 3 -49.79 31.49 -56.23
C THR A 3 -48.90 31.87 -55.06
N GLY A 4 -48.64 33.17 -54.89
CA GLY A 4 -48.01 33.70 -53.67
C GLY A 4 -46.72 34.48 -53.88
N MET A 5 -46.76 35.61 -54.60
CA MET A 5 -45.68 36.62 -54.50
C MET A 5 -46.14 38.03 -54.89
N ARG A 6 -47.35 38.45 -54.48
CA ARG A 6 -47.83 39.84 -54.68
C ARG A 6 -48.01 40.66 -53.39
N PHE A 7 -47.86 40.06 -52.20
CA PHE A 7 -48.11 40.77 -50.93
C PHE A 7 -46.93 41.65 -50.46
N TRP A 8 -45.72 41.47 -51.00
CA TRP A 8 -44.52 42.17 -50.50
C TRP A 8 -44.45 43.67 -50.89
N ARG A 9 -45.20 44.10 -51.91
CA ARG A 9 -45.12 45.48 -52.42
C ARG A 9 -45.83 46.52 -51.55
N TRP A 10 -46.68 46.12 -50.61
CA TRP A 10 -47.54 47.03 -49.84
C TRP A 10 -47.22 47.16 -48.34
N LEU A 11 -46.08 46.64 -47.89
CA LEU A 11 -45.62 46.81 -46.50
C LEU A 11 -44.76 48.08 -46.33
N PRO A 12 -45.02 48.93 -45.31
CA PRO A 12 -44.21 50.09 -45.00
C PRO A 12 -42.77 49.66 -44.66
N ARG A 13 -41.77 50.49 -45.02
CA ARG A 13 -40.34 50.14 -44.90
C ARG A 13 -39.98 49.59 -43.51
N ARG A 14 -40.57 50.14 -42.44
CA ARG A 14 -40.35 49.70 -41.06
C ARG A 14 -40.81 48.25 -40.79
N ALA A 15 -41.94 47.84 -41.34
CA ALA A 15 -42.45 46.48 -41.18
C ALA A 15 -41.58 45.44 -41.92
N LYS A 16 -40.95 45.84 -43.04
CA LYS A 16 -39.99 44.98 -43.77
C LYS A 16 -38.73 44.72 -42.97
N PHE A 17 -38.21 45.73 -42.25
CA PHE A 17 -37.04 45.55 -41.38
C PHE A 17 -37.35 44.71 -40.14
N VAL A 18 -38.53 44.88 -39.52
CA VAL A 18 -38.96 44.04 -38.40
C VAL A 18 -39.14 42.59 -38.85
N LEU A 19 -39.79 42.35 -40.00
CA LEU A 19 -39.97 41.00 -40.53
C LEU A 19 -38.63 40.35 -40.90
N ALA A 20 -37.70 41.09 -41.51
CA ALA A 20 -36.36 40.60 -41.83
C ALA A 20 -35.54 40.30 -40.56
N GLY A 21 -35.66 41.12 -39.51
CA GLY A 21 -35.02 40.88 -38.21
C GLY A 21 -35.57 39.63 -37.52
N VAL A 22 -36.90 39.45 -37.52
CA VAL A 22 -37.55 38.25 -36.96
C VAL A 22 -37.15 37.00 -37.73
N VAL A 23 -37.11 37.05 -39.07
CA VAL A 23 -36.65 35.94 -39.91
C VAL A 23 -35.16 35.66 -39.68
N ALA A 24 -34.31 36.67 -39.56
CA ALA A 24 -32.88 36.46 -39.27
C ALA A 24 -32.66 35.81 -37.89
N VAL A 25 -33.40 36.22 -36.86
CA VAL A 25 -33.35 35.61 -35.52
C VAL A 25 -33.87 34.17 -35.55
N LEU A 26 -34.95 33.88 -36.28
CA LEU A 26 -35.50 32.53 -36.40
C LEU A 26 -34.63 31.60 -37.26
N VAL A 27 -34.03 32.10 -38.33
CA VAL A 27 -33.27 31.27 -39.29
C VAL A 27 -31.82 31.11 -38.88
N ILE A 28 -31.22 32.08 -38.20
CA ILE A 28 -29.81 32.04 -37.79
C ILE A 28 -29.69 31.84 -36.27
N GLY A 29 -30.48 32.57 -35.48
CA GLY A 29 -30.41 32.52 -34.02
C GLY A 29 -30.88 31.19 -33.43
N VAL A 30 -31.96 30.61 -33.95
CA VAL A 30 -32.49 29.33 -33.43
C VAL A 30 -31.58 28.14 -33.77
N PRO A 31 -31.06 27.97 -35.00
CA PRO A 31 -30.09 26.92 -35.28
C PRO A 31 -28.76 27.10 -34.55
N ALA A 32 -28.28 28.34 -34.39
CA ALA A 32 -27.08 28.61 -33.61
C ALA A 32 -27.27 28.27 -32.13
N ALA A 33 -28.42 28.63 -31.54
CA ALA A 33 -28.75 28.25 -30.17
C ALA A 33 -28.93 26.74 -30.01
N ILE A 34 -29.57 26.05 -30.97
CA ILE A 34 -29.70 24.59 -30.98
C ILE A 34 -28.34 23.90 -31.17
N TRP A 35 -27.42 24.48 -31.94
CA TRP A 35 -26.08 23.93 -32.13
C TRP A 35 -25.22 24.11 -30.88
N VAL A 36 -25.32 25.25 -30.20
CA VAL A 36 -24.64 25.50 -28.92
C VAL A 36 -25.20 24.63 -27.81
N VAL A 37 -26.52 24.54 -27.68
CA VAL A 37 -27.18 23.61 -26.73
C VAL A 37 -26.90 22.16 -27.12
N GLY A 38 -26.79 21.87 -28.42
CA GLY A 38 -26.42 20.58 -28.97
C GLY A 38 -24.97 20.17 -28.66
N LYS A 39 -24.06 21.14 -28.49
CA LYS A 39 -22.68 20.87 -28.04
C LYS A 39 -22.61 20.71 -26.52
N VAL A 40 -23.31 21.58 -25.77
CA VAL A 40 -23.24 21.62 -24.31
C VAL A 40 -24.03 20.49 -23.66
N ALA A 41 -25.20 20.10 -24.19
CA ALA A 41 -26.03 19.05 -23.58
C ALA A 41 -25.71 17.63 -24.07
N TYR A 42 -24.69 17.44 -24.93
CA TYR A 42 -24.41 16.15 -25.56
C TYR A 42 -22.92 15.75 -25.60
N ALA A 43 -22.02 16.55 -25.03
CA ALA A 43 -20.59 16.28 -25.00
C ALA A 43 -20.25 15.08 -24.09
N PRO A 44 -19.89 13.90 -24.63
CA PRO A 44 -19.38 12.78 -23.81
C PRO A 44 -18.11 13.12 -23.01
N GLU A 45 -17.38 14.17 -23.39
CA GLU A 45 -16.17 14.64 -22.72
C GLU A 45 -16.44 15.36 -21.39
N GLU A 46 -17.61 15.97 -21.19
CA GLU A 46 -17.95 16.78 -20.01
C GLU A 46 -17.64 16.11 -18.66
N PRO A 47 -18.08 14.87 -18.37
CA PRO A 47 -17.75 14.24 -17.08
C PRO A 47 -16.26 13.91 -16.92
N VAL A 48 -15.50 13.83 -18.03
CA VAL A 48 -14.04 13.65 -17.99
C VAL A 48 -13.34 14.98 -17.76
N GLU A 49 -13.85 16.09 -18.30
CA GLU A 49 -13.38 17.43 -17.98
C GLU A 49 -13.57 17.73 -16.48
N ASP A 50 -14.74 17.42 -15.93
CA ASP A 50 -15.03 17.50 -14.49
C ASP A 50 -14.05 16.66 -13.65
N LEU A 51 -13.72 15.46 -14.13
CA LEU A 51 -12.75 14.58 -13.47
C LEU A 51 -11.35 15.19 -13.45
N VAL A 52 -10.91 15.76 -14.59
CA VAL A 52 -9.62 16.43 -14.71
C VAL A 52 -9.55 17.62 -13.76
N ALA A 53 -10.56 18.49 -13.77
CA ALA A 53 -10.65 19.63 -12.87
C ALA A 53 -10.59 19.19 -11.39
N ALA A 54 -11.31 18.12 -11.03
CA ALA A 54 -11.27 17.58 -9.66
C ALA A 54 -9.89 17.04 -9.25
N PHE A 55 -9.12 16.45 -10.17
CA PHE A 55 -7.73 16.07 -9.90
C PHE A 55 -6.82 17.29 -9.72
N GLU A 56 -6.97 18.32 -10.55
CA GLU A 56 -6.19 19.56 -10.47
C GLU A 56 -6.46 20.32 -9.16
N ASP A 57 -7.72 20.41 -8.76
CA ASP A 57 -8.16 21.02 -7.48
C ASP A 57 -7.84 20.13 -6.26
N ARG A 58 -7.35 18.90 -6.49
CA ARG A 58 -7.14 17.87 -5.46
C ARG A 58 -8.40 17.54 -4.66
N ASP A 59 -9.57 17.70 -5.26
CA ASP A 59 -10.85 17.28 -4.69
C ASP A 59 -11.06 15.78 -4.91
N TYR A 60 -10.32 14.98 -4.16
CA TYR A 60 -10.38 13.52 -4.28
C TYR A 60 -11.74 12.92 -3.90
N ALA A 61 -12.56 13.65 -3.15
CA ALA A 61 -13.94 13.23 -2.87
C ALA A 61 -14.78 13.30 -4.15
N ARG A 62 -14.66 14.40 -4.90
CA ARG A 62 -15.31 14.56 -6.21
C ARG A 62 -14.77 13.59 -7.25
N VAL A 63 -13.44 13.37 -7.29
CA VAL A 63 -12.83 12.35 -8.16
C VAL A 63 -13.43 10.96 -7.88
N ALA A 64 -13.53 10.55 -6.61
CA ALA A 64 -14.09 9.26 -6.24
C ALA A 64 -15.57 9.12 -6.58
N GLU A 65 -16.36 10.19 -6.41
CA GLU A 65 -17.76 10.26 -6.83
C GLU A 65 -17.92 10.06 -8.34
N LEU A 66 -17.19 10.86 -9.13
CA LEU A 66 -17.21 10.79 -10.60
C LEU A 66 -16.73 9.42 -11.11
N ALA A 67 -15.71 8.84 -10.49
CA ALA A 67 -15.19 7.53 -10.83
C ALA A 67 -16.09 6.37 -10.33
N GLY A 68 -17.12 6.66 -9.52
CA GLY A 68 -17.96 5.64 -8.87
C GLY A 68 -17.19 4.74 -7.90
N CYS A 69 -16.06 5.21 -7.34
CA CYS A 69 -15.23 4.41 -6.45
C CYS A 69 -15.69 4.51 -4.99
N THR A 70 -16.23 3.42 -4.46
CA THR A 70 -16.70 3.33 -3.06
C THR A 70 -15.71 2.64 -2.12
N ALA A 71 -14.57 2.19 -2.65
CA ALA A 71 -13.55 1.47 -1.90
C ALA A 71 -12.85 2.37 -0.86
N ARG A 72 -12.21 1.74 0.13
CA ARG A 72 -11.57 2.47 1.25
C ARG A 72 -10.43 3.36 0.78
N LEU A 73 -9.63 2.90 -0.19
CA LEU A 73 -8.52 3.67 -0.77
C LEU A 73 -8.98 4.90 -1.55
N CYS A 74 -10.24 4.97 -1.99
CA CYS A 74 -10.76 6.12 -2.74
C CYS A 74 -11.28 7.25 -1.85
N ARG A 75 -11.25 7.10 -0.52
CA ARG A 75 -11.73 8.14 0.41
C ARG A 75 -10.70 9.26 0.51
N SER A 76 -11.13 10.52 0.41
CA SER A 76 -10.24 11.69 0.43
C SER A 76 -9.31 11.74 1.66
N GLY A 77 -9.81 11.37 2.85
CA GLY A 77 -8.99 11.33 4.07
C GLY A 77 -7.86 10.28 4.07
N VAL A 78 -7.93 9.28 3.18
CA VAL A 78 -6.87 8.26 3.00
C VAL A 78 -5.80 8.73 2.03
N LEU A 79 -6.17 9.54 1.04
CA LEU A 79 -5.30 10.00 -0.04
C LEU A 79 -4.44 11.23 0.32
N GLY A 80 -4.58 11.75 1.55
CA GLY A 80 -3.79 12.91 2.01
C GLY A 80 -2.31 12.62 2.26
N GLU A 81 -1.94 11.37 2.53
CA GLU A 81 -0.56 10.95 2.80
C GLU A 81 -0.16 9.80 1.89
N GLY A 82 1.03 9.86 1.28
CA GLY A 82 1.56 8.75 0.48
C GLY A 82 0.74 8.43 -0.78
N TYR A 83 -0.01 9.40 -1.30
CA TYR A 83 -0.65 9.32 -2.61
C TYR A 83 -0.22 10.50 -3.47
N THR A 84 0.13 10.21 -4.72
CA THR A 84 0.47 11.19 -5.73
C THR A 84 -0.52 11.04 -6.90
N PRO A 85 -1.34 12.08 -7.18
CA PRO A 85 -2.27 12.04 -8.31
C PRO A 85 -1.52 12.07 -9.66
N PRO A 86 -2.15 11.64 -10.76
CA PRO A 86 -1.62 11.87 -12.10
C PRO A 86 -1.48 13.39 -12.37
N SER A 87 -0.50 13.76 -13.20
CA SER A 87 -0.29 15.13 -13.66
C SER A 87 -0.49 15.25 -15.17
N ASP A 88 -0.52 16.48 -15.69
CA ASP A 88 -0.64 16.78 -17.12
C ASP A 88 -1.79 16.03 -17.82
N LEU A 89 -2.95 16.03 -17.16
CA LEU A 89 -4.17 15.40 -17.63
C LEU A 89 -4.70 16.13 -18.88
N GLU A 90 -4.89 15.40 -19.97
CA GLU A 90 -5.30 15.96 -21.26
C GLU A 90 -6.26 14.99 -21.97
N ILE A 91 -7.43 15.48 -22.39
CA ILE A 91 -8.33 14.72 -23.25
C ILE A 91 -7.78 14.77 -24.67
N ALA A 92 -7.36 13.62 -25.19
CA ALA A 92 -6.70 13.52 -26.48
C ALA A 92 -7.65 13.19 -27.64
N GLU A 93 -8.63 12.32 -27.38
CA GLU A 93 -9.55 11.82 -28.41
C GLU A 93 -10.89 11.42 -27.80
N VAL A 94 -11.96 11.54 -28.58
CA VAL A 94 -13.30 11.11 -28.18
C VAL A 94 -13.93 10.30 -29.31
N ALA A 95 -14.29 9.06 -29.02
CA ALA A 95 -14.91 8.13 -29.95
C ALA A 95 -16.33 7.77 -29.51
N MET A 96 -17.32 8.21 -30.27
CA MET A 96 -18.72 7.83 -30.08
C MET A 96 -18.98 6.38 -30.50
N GLY A 97 -19.81 5.65 -29.74
CA GLY A 97 -20.26 4.31 -30.13
C GLY A 97 -19.38 3.16 -29.62
N GLY A 98 -18.69 3.34 -28.49
CA GLY A 98 -17.82 2.33 -27.87
C GLY A 98 -18.45 0.94 -27.83
N SER A 99 -17.98 0.06 -28.71
CA SER A 99 -18.26 -1.37 -28.91
C SER A 99 -19.69 -1.89 -29.13
N THR A 100 -20.81 -1.15 -28.99
CA THR A 100 -22.17 -1.66 -29.42
C THR A 100 -23.37 -0.71 -29.27
N SER A 101 -23.26 0.48 -28.66
CA SER A 101 -24.42 1.35 -28.36
C SER A 101 -24.18 2.83 -28.69
N PRO A 102 -25.17 3.57 -29.23
CA PRO A 102 -25.07 5.02 -29.41
C PRO A 102 -25.05 5.80 -28.09
N ASP A 103 -25.35 5.15 -26.96
CA ASP A 103 -25.35 5.74 -25.62
C ASP A 103 -24.02 5.56 -24.89
N THR A 104 -22.96 5.10 -25.56
CA THR A 104 -21.62 4.98 -24.98
C THR A 104 -20.59 5.75 -25.81
N ALA A 105 -19.59 6.29 -25.14
CA ALA A 105 -18.42 6.88 -25.78
C ALA A 105 -17.16 6.49 -25.01
N ASP A 106 -16.07 6.36 -25.76
CA ASP A 106 -14.74 6.09 -25.21
C ASP A 106 -13.93 7.40 -25.35
N VAL A 107 -13.48 7.94 -24.23
CA VAL A 107 -12.68 9.16 -24.11
C VAL A 107 -11.25 8.78 -23.77
N VAL A 108 -10.30 9.20 -24.59
CA VAL A 108 -8.87 8.94 -24.41
C VAL A 108 -8.28 10.04 -23.55
N LEU A 109 -7.87 9.69 -22.33
CA LEU A 109 -7.20 10.58 -21.39
C LEU A 109 -5.70 10.27 -21.37
N ARG A 110 -4.87 11.28 -21.64
CA ARG A 110 -3.42 11.24 -21.49
C ARG A 110 -3.02 11.89 -20.18
N TYR A 111 -2.01 11.34 -19.53
CA TYR A 111 -1.51 11.86 -18.26
C TYR A 111 -0.07 11.41 -18.01
N GLN A 112 0.61 12.04 -17.05
CA GLN A 112 1.87 11.59 -16.50
C GLN A 112 1.65 10.90 -15.16
N LEU A 113 2.32 9.77 -14.97
CA LEU A 113 2.31 9.04 -13.72
C LEU A 113 3.69 8.43 -13.46
N ALA A 114 4.26 8.71 -12.29
CA ALA A 114 5.63 8.33 -11.94
C ALA A 114 6.68 8.74 -13.01
N GLY A 115 6.48 9.90 -13.68
CA GLY A 115 7.37 10.41 -14.73
C GLY A 115 7.19 9.77 -16.10
N GLU A 116 6.25 8.83 -16.25
CA GLU A 116 5.93 8.19 -17.53
C GLU A 116 4.63 8.75 -18.11
N ARG A 117 4.64 9.10 -19.41
CA ARG A 117 3.42 9.48 -20.12
C ARG A 117 2.60 8.22 -20.40
N ARG A 118 1.32 8.24 -20.02
CA ARG A 118 0.37 7.14 -20.15
C ARG A 118 -0.90 7.61 -20.83
N GLU A 119 -1.66 6.65 -21.30
CA GLU A 119 -2.95 6.85 -21.95
C GLU A 119 -3.94 5.84 -21.37
N SER A 120 -5.14 6.32 -21.04
CA SER A 120 -6.25 5.50 -20.53
C SER A 120 -7.50 5.76 -21.35
N ILE A 121 -8.28 4.71 -21.57
CA ILE A 121 -9.61 4.84 -22.14
C ILE A 121 -10.63 4.90 -21.01
N ILE A 122 -11.29 6.05 -20.90
CA ILE A 122 -12.41 6.26 -20.00
C ILE A 122 -13.70 6.01 -20.78
N ARG A 123 -14.51 5.09 -20.29
CA ARG A 123 -15.82 4.82 -20.90
C ARG A 123 -16.88 5.62 -20.18
N VAL A 124 -17.59 6.45 -20.93
CA VAL A 124 -18.75 7.19 -20.46
C VAL A 124 -20.02 6.58 -21.04
N ARG A 125 -21.11 6.73 -20.29
CA ARG A 125 -22.43 6.29 -20.73
C ARG A 125 -23.44 7.41 -20.52
N ARG A 126 -24.30 7.57 -21.50
CA ARG A 126 -25.44 8.45 -21.41
C ARG A 126 -26.51 7.85 -20.52
N GLU A 127 -26.99 8.62 -19.56
CA GLU A 127 -28.05 8.19 -18.67
C GLU A 127 -29.40 8.19 -19.40
N SER A 128 -30.21 7.16 -19.12
CA SER A 128 -31.56 7.04 -19.66
C SER A 128 -32.58 7.53 -18.64
N GLY A 129 -33.38 8.55 -18.98
CA GLY A 129 -34.39 9.12 -18.09
C GLY A 129 -35.23 10.23 -18.73
N VAL A 130 -36.14 10.82 -17.94
CA VAL A 130 -37.09 11.88 -18.35
C VAL A 130 -36.46 13.29 -18.33
N LEU A 131 -35.31 13.43 -17.66
CA LEU A 131 -34.52 14.67 -17.57
C LEU A 131 -33.51 14.79 -18.74
N PRO A 132 -32.95 15.99 -19.02
CA PRO A 132 -31.88 16.14 -20.00
C PRO A 132 -30.77 15.11 -19.74
N LYS A 133 -30.37 14.40 -20.80
CA LYS A 133 -29.49 13.23 -20.71
C LYS A 133 -28.07 13.66 -20.37
N SER A 134 -27.62 13.43 -19.14
CA SER A 134 -26.23 13.61 -18.74
C SER A 134 -25.39 12.39 -19.11
N TRP A 135 -24.08 12.61 -19.26
CA TRP A 135 -23.09 11.55 -19.37
C TRP A 135 -22.49 11.27 -17.99
N SER A 136 -22.22 9.99 -17.69
CA SER A 136 -21.49 9.60 -16.49
C SER A 136 -20.38 8.60 -16.81
N ILE A 137 -19.27 8.70 -16.06
CA ILE A 137 -18.15 7.77 -16.17
C ILE A 137 -18.59 6.39 -15.66
N ARG A 138 -18.30 5.36 -16.43
CA ARG A 138 -18.60 3.96 -16.07
C ARG A 138 -17.36 3.21 -15.65
N SER A 139 -16.22 3.50 -16.25
CA SER A 139 -14.99 2.75 -16.03
C SER A 139 -13.77 3.45 -16.65
N GLY A 140 -12.56 3.07 -16.24
CA GLY A 140 -11.29 3.57 -16.81
C GLY A 140 -10.51 4.49 -15.88
N VAL A 141 -11.05 4.79 -14.71
CA VAL A 141 -10.45 5.70 -13.70
C VAL A 141 -10.09 4.96 -12.40
N VAL A 142 -10.57 3.72 -12.24
CA VAL A 142 -10.34 2.88 -11.07
C VAL A 142 -9.57 1.63 -11.50
N GLY A 143 -8.49 1.32 -10.78
CA GLY A 143 -7.73 0.09 -10.90
C GLY A 143 -7.82 -0.77 -9.64
N SER A 144 -7.03 -1.84 -9.60
CA SER A 144 -6.90 -2.74 -8.45
C SER A 144 -5.45 -2.75 -7.98
N LEU A 145 -5.24 -2.63 -6.67
CA LEU A 145 -3.95 -2.71 -6.01
C LEU A 145 -3.97 -3.91 -5.06
N GLU A 146 -3.00 -4.80 -5.19
CA GLU A 146 -2.85 -6.01 -4.38
C GLU A 146 -1.51 -5.97 -3.64
N ILE A 147 -1.58 -6.02 -2.32
CA ILE A 147 -0.41 -6.00 -1.44
C ILE A 147 -0.07 -7.42 -1.01
N VAL A 148 1.14 -7.85 -1.34
CA VAL A 148 1.68 -9.16 -0.98
C VAL A 148 2.77 -8.94 0.06
N ALA A 149 2.48 -9.29 1.31
CA ALA A 149 3.43 -9.15 2.43
C ALA A 149 3.21 -10.30 3.43
N PRO A 150 3.69 -11.52 3.13
CA PRO A 150 3.34 -12.73 3.88
C PRO A 150 3.87 -12.77 5.33
N THR A 151 4.86 -11.92 5.64
CA THR A 151 5.55 -11.89 6.93
C THR A 151 4.91 -10.94 7.95
N VAL A 152 3.99 -10.07 7.51
CA VAL A 152 3.40 -9.02 8.36
C VAL A 152 1.88 -9.08 8.35
N LYS A 153 1.28 -8.75 9.50
CA LYS A 153 -0.18 -8.72 9.65
C LYS A 153 -0.81 -7.43 9.15
N SER A 154 -0.01 -6.37 8.97
CA SER A 154 -0.52 -5.11 8.48
C SER A 154 0.49 -4.40 7.57
N ALA A 155 -0.03 -3.82 6.50
CA ALA A 155 0.65 -2.90 5.63
C ALA A 155 -0.11 -1.57 5.62
N ARG A 156 0.57 -0.48 5.31
CA ARG A 156 -0.03 0.83 5.12
C ARG A 156 0.15 1.23 3.66
N VAL A 157 -0.95 1.55 3.00
CA VAL A 157 -1.03 2.00 1.62
C VAL A 157 -1.62 3.41 1.65
N ALA A 158 -0.82 4.42 1.29
CA ALA A 158 -1.16 5.80 1.57
C ALA A 158 -1.54 5.97 3.06
N GLY A 159 -2.69 6.56 3.38
CA GLY A 159 -3.22 6.64 4.74
C GLY A 159 -3.97 5.39 5.25
N LEU A 160 -4.18 4.35 4.43
CA LEU A 160 -5.00 3.19 4.79
C LEU A 160 -4.14 2.05 5.35
N GLN A 161 -4.56 1.49 6.48
CA GLN A 161 -4.03 0.22 6.96
C GLN A 161 -4.82 -0.95 6.35
N VAL A 162 -4.11 -1.89 5.75
CA VAL A 162 -4.65 -3.11 5.13
C VAL A 162 -4.02 -4.34 5.77
N ASP A 163 -4.75 -5.44 5.76
CA ASP A 163 -4.25 -6.76 6.17
C ASP A 163 -3.91 -7.56 4.89
N PRO A 164 -2.62 -7.76 4.58
CA PRO A 164 -2.19 -8.53 3.41
C PRO A 164 -2.66 -10.00 3.46
N SER A 165 -2.83 -10.57 4.66
CA SER A 165 -3.25 -11.96 4.84
C SER A 165 -4.76 -12.18 4.62
N ALA A 166 -5.57 -11.12 4.77
CA ALA A 166 -7.01 -11.12 4.52
C ALA A 166 -7.38 -10.83 3.05
N GLY A 167 -6.43 -10.98 2.12
CA GLY A 167 -6.66 -10.86 0.68
C GLY A 167 -6.04 -9.62 0.02
N GLY A 168 -5.51 -8.67 0.80
CA GLY A 168 -4.58 -7.60 0.37
C GLY A 168 -5.00 -6.70 -0.81
N ARG A 169 -6.20 -6.89 -1.38
CA ARG A 169 -6.64 -6.30 -2.64
C ARG A 169 -7.66 -5.21 -2.38
N GLU A 170 -7.41 -4.03 -2.94
CA GLU A 170 -8.25 -2.85 -2.82
C GLU A 170 -8.44 -2.20 -4.20
N SER A 171 -9.63 -1.67 -4.47
CA SER A 171 -9.84 -0.79 -5.62
C SER A 171 -9.30 0.60 -5.31
N ALA A 172 -8.64 1.21 -6.28
CA ALA A 172 -7.90 2.45 -6.10
C ALA A 172 -8.08 3.36 -7.32
N LEU A 173 -8.09 4.68 -7.08
CA LEU A 173 -8.04 5.66 -8.16
C LEU A 173 -6.70 5.58 -8.89
N ILE A 174 -6.66 6.05 -10.14
CA ILE A 174 -5.39 6.26 -10.83
C ILE A 174 -4.44 7.13 -10.01
N GLY A 175 -3.17 6.76 -9.97
CA GLY A 175 -2.17 7.47 -9.18
C GLY A 175 -1.07 6.55 -8.65
N THR A 176 -0.15 7.13 -7.91
CA THR A 176 0.95 6.41 -7.26
C THR A 176 0.71 6.37 -5.76
N TYR A 177 0.81 5.19 -5.15
CA TYR A 177 0.57 4.94 -3.74
C TYR A 177 1.85 4.45 -3.08
N THR A 178 2.29 5.11 -2.02
CA THR A 178 3.38 4.65 -1.18
C THR A 178 2.86 3.52 -0.28
N VAL A 179 3.47 2.35 -0.41
CA VAL A 179 3.21 1.15 0.38
C VAL A 179 4.36 0.93 1.35
N ARG A 180 4.04 0.65 2.61
CA ARG A 180 5.03 0.30 3.65
C ARG A 180 4.46 -0.73 4.60
N VAL A 181 5.33 -1.43 5.33
CA VAL A 181 4.90 -2.20 6.50
C VAL A 181 4.19 -1.26 7.48
N GLY A 182 3.10 -1.76 8.09
CA GLY A 182 2.37 -1.04 9.13
C GLY A 182 3.19 -0.92 10.42
N ASP A 183 2.52 -0.61 11.52
CA ASP A 183 3.18 -0.52 12.82
C ASP A 183 3.44 -1.94 13.36
N ASP A 184 4.55 -2.55 12.93
CA ASP A 184 4.98 -3.90 13.30
C ASP A 184 6.22 -3.84 14.23
N PRO A 185 6.26 -4.55 15.38
CA PRO A 185 7.38 -4.47 16.31
C PRO A 185 8.64 -5.21 15.81
N LEU A 186 8.51 -6.13 14.86
CA LEU A 186 9.57 -7.02 14.40
C LEU A 186 10.12 -6.62 13.03
N TYR A 187 9.23 -6.21 12.13
CA TYR A 187 9.55 -6.02 10.73
C TYR A 187 9.43 -4.57 10.29
N GLU A 188 10.29 -4.20 9.34
CA GLU A 188 10.22 -2.95 8.61
C GLU A 188 10.42 -3.21 7.11
N SER A 189 10.06 -2.23 6.30
CA SER A 189 10.37 -2.21 4.88
C SER A 189 10.76 -0.80 4.45
N ALA A 190 11.55 -0.70 3.39
CA ALA A 190 11.61 0.54 2.64
C ALA A 190 10.21 0.85 2.06
N PRO A 191 9.84 2.14 1.92
CA PRO A 191 8.65 2.51 1.18
C PRO A 191 8.75 2.07 -0.28
N ILE A 192 7.66 1.57 -0.84
CA ILE A 192 7.56 1.14 -2.24
C ILE A 192 6.46 1.94 -2.91
N ASP A 193 6.76 2.58 -4.03
CA ASP A 193 5.76 3.30 -4.81
C ASP A 193 5.06 2.37 -5.79
N ALA A 194 3.75 2.22 -5.62
CA ALA A 194 2.88 1.37 -6.40
C ALA A 194 2.05 2.22 -7.36
N THR A 195 2.21 1.98 -8.66
CA THR A 195 1.49 2.75 -9.68
C THR A 195 0.22 2.02 -10.10
N VAL A 196 -0.93 2.65 -9.85
CA VAL A 196 -2.25 2.17 -10.30
C VAL A 196 -2.62 2.95 -11.56
N ALA A 197 -2.66 2.26 -12.70
CA ALA A 197 -3.17 2.80 -13.94
C ALA A 197 -4.62 2.37 -14.14
N GLY A 198 -5.45 3.28 -14.66
CA GLY A 198 -6.80 2.98 -15.09
C GLY A 198 -6.74 2.65 -16.57
N ASP A 199 -6.83 1.38 -16.97
CA ASP A 199 -6.97 1.04 -18.38
C ASP A 199 -7.95 -0.12 -18.53
N LEU A 200 -9.00 0.11 -19.30
CA LEU A 200 -10.02 -0.90 -19.63
C LEU A 200 -9.46 -2.05 -20.46
N ARG A 201 -8.35 -1.83 -21.18
CA ARG A 201 -7.68 -2.87 -21.97
C ARG A 201 -6.87 -3.81 -21.11
N THR A 202 -6.44 -3.37 -19.93
CA THR A 202 -5.68 -4.18 -18.98
C THR A 202 -6.31 -4.12 -17.61
N SER A 203 -7.24 -5.04 -17.33
CA SER A 203 -7.78 -5.31 -15.99
C SER A 203 -6.75 -5.93 -15.02
N ARG A 204 -5.45 -5.68 -15.23
CA ARG A 204 -4.38 -6.23 -14.42
C ARG A 204 -4.37 -5.51 -13.07
N SER A 205 -4.51 -6.28 -12.01
CA SER A 205 -4.23 -5.82 -10.66
C SER A 205 -2.75 -5.45 -10.57
N THR A 206 -2.43 -4.25 -10.09
CA THR A 206 -1.07 -3.88 -9.70
C THR A 206 -0.74 -4.68 -8.45
N SER A 207 0.22 -5.60 -8.52
CA SER A 207 0.68 -6.36 -7.37
C SER A 207 1.99 -5.78 -6.84
N VAL A 208 2.09 -5.62 -5.53
CA VAL A 208 3.26 -5.07 -4.83
C VAL A 208 3.76 -6.09 -3.82
N ASP A 209 4.97 -6.59 -4.04
CA ASP A 209 5.67 -7.47 -3.10
C ASP A 209 6.47 -6.61 -2.10
N VAL A 210 5.98 -6.58 -0.85
CA VAL A 210 6.61 -5.82 0.24
C VAL A 210 7.63 -6.70 0.92
N ARG A 211 8.90 -6.52 0.54
CA ARG A 211 10.03 -7.20 1.17
C ARG A 211 10.31 -6.61 2.55
N THR A 212 10.28 -7.47 3.56
CA THR A 212 10.49 -7.08 4.95
C THR A 212 11.86 -7.47 5.47
N THR A 213 12.43 -6.63 6.32
CA THR A 213 13.64 -6.91 7.09
C THR A 213 13.33 -6.84 8.58
N VAL A 214 14.04 -7.63 9.39
CA VAL A 214 13.92 -7.55 10.85
C VAL A 214 14.53 -6.24 11.34
N LYS A 215 13.76 -5.46 12.09
CA LYS A 215 14.17 -4.18 12.68
C LYS A 215 15.43 -4.33 13.51
N GLN A 216 16.31 -3.33 13.45
CA GLN A 216 17.48 -3.29 14.32
C GLN A 216 17.07 -3.26 15.80
N SER A 217 16.03 -2.50 16.16
CA SER A 217 15.52 -2.46 17.54
C SER A 217 15.04 -3.82 18.05
N ALA A 218 14.44 -4.64 17.18
CA ALA A 218 14.03 -6.00 17.53
C ALA A 218 15.25 -6.92 17.74
N ARG A 219 16.27 -6.78 16.89
CA ARG A 219 17.55 -7.51 17.04
C ARG A 219 18.25 -7.14 18.34
N ASP A 220 18.30 -5.85 18.67
CA ASP A 220 18.96 -5.34 19.88
C ASP A 220 18.25 -5.80 21.15
N GLU A 221 16.92 -5.82 21.15
CA GLU A 221 16.11 -6.34 22.24
C GLU A 221 16.38 -7.84 22.48
N VAL A 222 16.33 -8.67 21.43
CA VAL A 222 16.67 -10.09 21.53
C VAL A 222 18.11 -10.28 21.99
N ALA A 223 19.05 -9.52 21.43
CA ALA A 223 20.46 -9.60 21.82
C ALA A 223 20.70 -9.23 23.28
N THR A 224 19.92 -8.30 23.82
CA THR A 224 19.95 -7.92 25.24
C THR A 224 19.42 -9.05 26.11
N GLN A 225 18.31 -9.69 25.73
CA GLN A 225 17.76 -10.83 26.46
C GLN A 225 18.69 -12.05 26.43
N VAL A 226 19.33 -12.33 25.29
CA VAL A 226 20.32 -13.41 25.15
C VAL A 226 21.54 -13.15 26.04
N ARG A 227 22.08 -11.93 26.03
CA ARG A 227 23.21 -11.55 26.90
C ARG A 227 22.86 -11.67 28.37
N ALA A 228 21.70 -11.15 28.79
CA ALA A 228 21.22 -11.26 30.15
C ALA A 228 21.02 -12.73 30.60
N PHE A 229 20.55 -13.60 29.69
CA PHE A 229 20.46 -15.04 29.97
C PHE A 229 21.83 -15.68 30.18
N LEU A 230 22.79 -15.40 29.29
CA LEU A 230 24.16 -15.93 29.37
C LEU A 230 24.91 -15.42 30.61
N GLU A 231 24.78 -14.14 30.94
CA GLU A 231 25.33 -13.54 32.16
C GLU A 231 24.67 -14.14 33.40
N GLY A 232 23.35 -14.29 33.39
CA GLY A 232 22.61 -14.96 34.45
C GLY A 232 23.10 -16.40 34.67
N CYS A 233 23.43 -17.12 33.60
CA CYS A 233 24.02 -18.46 33.65
C CYS A 233 25.43 -18.47 34.24
N ALA A 234 26.28 -17.51 33.85
CA ALA A 234 27.65 -17.42 34.35
C ALA A 234 27.70 -16.99 35.84
N GLY A 235 26.71 -16.23 36.30
CA GLY A 235 26.58 -15.81 37.70
C GLY A 235 25.97 -16.85 38.65
N GLN A 236 25.73 -18.09 38.21
CA GLN A 236 25.22 -19.16 39.07
C GLN A 236 26.37 -19.99 39.67
N ASP A 237 26.32 -20.20 40.98
CA ASP A 237 27.30 -21.02 41.71
C ASP A 237 26.93 -22.52 41.67
N ALA A 238 26.74 -23.07 40.46
CA ALA A 238 26.31 -24.44 40.26
C ALA A 238 27.05 -25.12 39.11
N VAL A 239 27.37 -26.41 39.29
CA VAL A 239 28.03 -27.25 38.25
C VAL A 239 27.18 -27.37 36.97
N LYS A 240 25.86 -27.34 37.12
CA LYS A 240 24.87 -27.37 36.03
C LYS A 240 23.92 -26.19 36.20
N PRO A 241 24.33 -24.98 35.78
CA PRO A 241 23.58 -23.77 36.06
C PRO A 241 22.25 -23.77 35.30
N LYS A 242 21.26 -23.09 35.89
CA LYS A 242 19.93 -22.89 35.31
C LYS A 242 19.45 -21.48 35.61
N VAL A 243 18.72 -20.89 34.66
CA VAL A 243 18.10 -19.57 34.83
C VAL A 243 16.62 -19.68 34.49
N ASN A 244 15.75 -19.42 35.48
CA ASN A 244 14.29 -19.60 35.38
C ASN A 244 13.92 -21.00 34.89
N ASP A 245 14.46 -22.04 35.55
CA ASP A 245 14.31 -23.47 35.21
C ASP A 245 14.85 -23.91 33.83
N ARG A 246 15.44 -22.99 33.06
CA ARG A 246 16.06 -23.30 31.76
C ARG A 246 17.51 -23.72 31.93
N PRO A 247 17.96 -24.81 31.29
CA PRO A 247 19.36 -25.22 31.32
C PRO A 247 20.25 -24.19 30.62
N CYS A 248 21.39 -23.90 31.22
CA CYS A 248 22.42 -23.08 30.58
C CYS A 248 23.14 -23.85 29.47
N PRO A 249 23.69 -23.17 28.44
CA PRO A 249 24.35 -23.80 27.29
C PRO A 249 25.73 -24.41 27.61
N PHE A 250 26.10 -24.47 28.88
CA PHE A 250 27.33 -25.07 29.37
C PHE A 250 27.07 -25.77 30.71
N SER A 251 27.86 -26.81 30.96
CA SER A 251 27.87 -27.51 32.23
C SER A 251 29.20 -28.23 32.43
N ALA A 252 29.53 -28.52 33.67
CA ALA A 252 30.73 -29.27 34.02
C ALA A 252 30.36 -30.67 34.55
N ARG A 253 31.33 -31.58 34.51
CA ARG A 253 31.24 -32.82 35.30
C ARG A 253 31.33 -32.45 36.78
N GLN A 254 30.59 -33.17 37.63
CA GLN A 254 30.67 -32.97 39.08
C GLN A 254 32.13 -33.14 39.55
N PRO A 255 32.69 -32.12 40.25
CA PRO A 255 34.01 -32.21 40.87
C PRO A 255 34.07 -33.24 42.00
N GLN A 256 35.24 -33.36 42.65
CA GLN A 256 35.41 -34.23 43.83
C GLN A 256 34.39 -33.88 44.93
N ALA A 257 34.07 -34.88 45.77
CA ALA A 257 33.26 -34.64 46.96
C ALA A 257 33.87 -33.50 47.81
N PHE A 258 33.02 -32.64 48.38
CA PHE A 258 33.40 -31.46 49.17
C PHE A 258 34.03 -30.29 48.39
N SER A 259 33.87 -30.24 47.07
CA SER A 259 34.23 -29.04 46.30
C SER A 259 33.26 -27.88 46.58
N THR A 260 33.79 -26.66 46.61
CA THR A 260 33.07 -25.41 46.92
C THR A 260 33.45 -24.31 45.94
N ASP A 261 32.88 -23.10 46.09
CA ASP A 261 33.21 -21.91 45.29
C ASP A 261 33.10 -22.14 43.77
N PHE A 262 32.00 -22.75 43.33
CA PHE A 262 31.75 -22.97 41.91
C PHE A 262 31.55 -21.64 41.21
N ALA A 263 32.32 -21.38 40.17
CA ALA A 263 32.18 -20.17 39.37
C ALA A 263 32.32 -20.46 37.88
N TRP A 264 31.57 -19.71 37.08
CA TRP A 264 31.61 -19.75 35.63
C TRP A 264 32.04 -18.40 35.08
N LYS A 265 32.90 -18.41 34.06
CA LYS A 265 33.29 -17.21 33.31
C LYS A 265 33.13 -17.45 31.82
N LEU A 266 32.42 -16.55 31.13
CA LEU A 266 32.34 -16.55 29.68
C LEU A 266 33.51 -15.76 29.09
N ASP A 267 34.35 -16.42 28.31
CA ASP A 267 35.55 -15.82 27.70
C ASP A 267 36.07 -16.65 26.51
N PRO A 268 35.83 -16.24 25.25
CA PRO A 268 34.97 -15.13 24.83
C PRO A 268 33.47 -15.50 24.92
N ALA A 269 32.61 -14.48 24.95
CA ALA A 269 31.17 -14.68 24.77
C ALA A 269 30.86 -15.17 23.33
N PRO A 270 29.82 -16.01 23.14
CA PRO A 270 29.42 -16.44 21.80
C PRO A 270 28.89 -15.27 20.96
N GLU A 271 29.20 -15.28 19.67
CA GLU A 271 28.57 -14.40 18.69
C GLU A 271 27.34 -15.12 18.10
N PHE A 272 26.24 -14.39 17.91
CA PHE A 272 24.99 -14.95 17.42
C PHE A 272 24.27 -13.96 16.52
N GLU A 273 23.35 -14.48 15.72
CA GLU A 273 22.46 -13.71 14.87
C GLU A 273 21.00 -14.01 15.20
N VAL A 274 20.14 -13.05 14.87
CA VAL A 274 18.68 -13.18 14.95
C VAL A 274 18.15 -13.26 13.53
N VAL A 275 17.52 -14.37 13.18
CA VAL A 275 17.07 -14.65 11.81
C VAL A 275 15.59 -15.00 11.77
N VAL A 276 14.99 -14.89 10.59
CA VAL A 276 13.64 -15.43 10.35
C VAL A 276 13.77 -16.96 10.32
N PRO A 277 12.88 -17.74 10.96
CA PRO A 277 12.97 -19.19 10.96
C PRO A 277 12.85 -19.76 9.54
N ASP A 278 13.72 -20.70 9.16
CA ASP A 278 13.68 -21.34 7.83
C ASP A 278 12.39 -22.11 7.57
N ARG A 279 11.72 -22.55 8.65
CA ARG A 279 10.44 -23.24 8.63
C ARG A 279 9.49 -22.58 9.63
N PRO A 280 8.24 -22.30 9.22
CA PRO A 280 7.23 -21.80 10.14
C PRO A 280 7.06 -22.76 11.32
N ARG A 281 7.15 -22.24 12.54
CA ARG A 281 6.84 -22.95 13.78
C ARG A 281 5.81 -22.14 14.53
N GLU A 282 4.87 -22.82 15.18
CA GLU A 282 3.76 -22.16 15.85
C GLU A 282 4.29 -21.18 16.93
N GLY A 283 3.86 -19.91 16.83
CA GLY A 283 4.25 -18.83 17.75
C GLY A 283 5.68 -18.28 17.60
N VAL A 284 6.57 -18.99 16.90
CA VAL A 284 7.97 -18.56 16.72
C VAL A 284 8.06 -17.53 15.61
N VAL A 285 8.50 -16.32 15.95
CA VAL A 285 8.60 -15.19 15.01
C VAL A 285 10.03 -14.96 14.52
N LEU A 286 11.04 -15.24 15.35
CA LEU A 286 12.47 -15.16 15.01
C LEU A 286 13.21 -16.32 15.69
N GLU A 287 14.41 -16.63 15.24
CA GLU A 287 15.30 -17.64 15.81
C GLU A 287 16.66 -17.02 16.12
N VAL A 288 17.25 -17.41 17.24
CA VAL A 288 18.63 -17.08 17.61
C VAL A 288 19.53 -18.25 17.26
N ARG A 289 20.60 -17.98 16.51
CA ARG A 289 21.60 -18.98 16.12
C ARG A 289 23.00 -18.46 16.39
N THR A 290 23.84 -19.29 16.99
CA THR A 290 25.26 -18.99 17.17
C THR A 290 25.97 -18.98 15.82
N THR A 291 26.67 -17.89 15.52
CA THR A 291 27.53 -17.77 14.33
C THR A 291 28.97 -18.16 14.66
N LYS A 292 29.43 -17.85 15.88
CA LYS A 292 30.74 -18.23 16.39
C LYS A 292 30.64 -18.67 17.85
N PRO A 293 30.99 -19.94 18.15
CA PRO A 293 30.96 -20.42 19.53
C PRO A 293 31.86 -19.59 20.44
N GLY A 294 31.36 -19.34 21.65
CA GLY A 294 32.14 -18.78 22.74
C GLY A 294 32.80 -19.88 23.57
N SER A 295 33.28 -19.54 24.76
CA SER A 295 33.81 -20.51 25.72
C SER A 295 33.44 -20.15 27.15
N ALA A 296 33.16 -21.15 27.97
CA ALA A 296 32.91 -21.03 29.39
C ALA A 296 34.00 -21.75 30.18
N VAL A 297 34.59 -21.07 31.14
CA VAL A 297 35.58 -21.60 32.06
C VAL A 297 34.90 -21.90 33.38
N PHE A 298 35.05 -23.12 33.87
CA PHE A 298 34.56 -23.54 35.18
C PHE A 298 35.71 -23.60 36.19
N SER A 299 35.54 -22.94 37.33
CA SER A 299 36.48 -22.99 38.45
C SER A 299 35.80 -23.42 39.74
N TYR A 300 36.56 -24.05 40.63
CA TYR A 300 36.09 -24.50 41.94
C TYR A 300 37.25 -24.61 42.94
N THR A 301 36.95 -24.64 44.23
CA THR A 301 37.92 -24.91 45.30
C THR A 301 37.74 -26.34 45.81
N ALA A 302 38.81 -27.11 45.89
CA ALA A 302 38.84 -28.42 46.56
C ALA A 302 40.10 -28.53 47.42
N GLN A 303 39.99 -29.08 48.64
CA GLN A 303 41.13 -29.21 49.57
C GLN A 303 41.90 -27.88 49.78
N ASN A 304 41.19 -26.75 49.84
CA ASN A 304 41.74 -25.39 49.91
C ASN A 304 42.67 -25.00 48.74
N GLN A 305 42.56 -25.67 47.59
CA GLN A 305 43.28 -25.34 46.37
C GLN A 305 42.30 -24.98 45.24
N PRO A 306 42.58 -23.94 44.43
CA PRO A 306 41.77 -23.60 43.29
C PRO A 306 42.04 -24.55 42.12
N PHE A 307 40.98 -24.99 41.47
CA PHE A 307 41.01 -25.80 40.26
C PHE A 307 40.21 -25.13 39.16
N GLN A 308 40.62 -25.39 37.92
CA GLN A 308 39.95 -24.90 36.73
C GLN A 308 39.88 -26.03 35.71
N TYR A 309 38.73 -26.18 35.05
CA TYR A 309 38.59 -27.08 33.91
C TYR A 309 38.97 -26.40 32.60
N ASP A 310 39.25 -27.22 31.59
CA ASP A 310 39.40 -26.74 30.22
C ASP A 310 38.13 -25.99 29.79
N PRO A 311 38.26 -24.91 29.01
CA PRO A 311 37.11 -24.17 28.52
C PRO A 311 36.15 -25.08 27.73
N VAL A 312 34.86 -25.01 28.05
CA VAL A 312 33.82 -25.72 27.29
C VAL A 312 33.22 -24.79 26.24
N PRO A 313 32.99 -25.26 25.00
CA PRO A 313 32.39 -24.44 23.96
C PRO A 313 30.98 -24.04 24.34
N VAL A 314 30.62 -22.79 24.08
CA VAL A 314 29.29 -22.25 24.36
C VAL A 314 28.61 -21.86 23.05
N SER A 315 27.43 -22.42 22.82
CA SER A 315 26.54 -22.03 21.74
C SER A 315 25.16 -21.73 22.30
N VAL A 316 24.60 -20.60 21.90
CA VAL A 316 23.21 -20.25 22.17
C VAL A 316 22.33 -20.58 20.96
N LYS A 317 21.20 -21.21 21.25
CA LYS A 317 20.09 -21.39 20.33
C LYS A 317 18.81 -21.07 21.09
N GLY A 318 17.84 -20.50 20.40
CA GLY A 318 16.51 -20.36 20.98
C GLY A 318 15.53 -19.71 20.04
N ASP A 319 14.29 -19.70 20.49
CA ASP A 319 13.14 -19.20 19.77
C ASP A 319 12.72 -17.85 20.34
N VAL A 320 12.26 -16.97 19.45
CA VAL A 320 11.73 -15.66 19.82
C VAL A 320 10.24 -15.67 19.56
N TYR A 321 9.47 -15.20 20.53
CA TYR A 321 8.02 -15.09 20.49
C TYR A 321 7.61 -13.62 20.61
N LEU A 322 6.44 -13.29 20.05
CA LEU A 322 5.81 -11.99 20.25
C LEU A 322 4.54 -12.17 21.09
N THR A 323 4.64 -11.89 22.39
CA THR A 323 3.56 -12.06 23.37
C THR A 323 3.10 -10.68 23.84
N ASP A 324 1.83 -10.33 23.64
CA ASP A 324 1.26 -9.02 24.02
C ASP A 324 2.06 -7.82 23.48
N GLY A 325 2.58 -7.95 22.25
CA GLY A 325 3.43 -6.94 21.61
C GLY A 325 4.86 -6.85 22.14
N LYS A 326 5.26 -7.75 23.06
CA LYS A 326 6.62 -7.82 23.61
C LYS A 326 7.40 -8.98 23.00
N ILE A 327 8.64 -8.69 22.64
CA ILE A 327 9.59 -9.67 22.11
C ILE A 327 10.13 -10.48 23.29
N GLN A 328 10.11 -11.81 23.21
CA GLN A 328 10.56 -12.70 24.28
C GLN A 328 11.45 -13.81 23.73
N PHE A 329 12.66 -13.93 24.27
CA PHE A 329 13.63 -14.97 23.94
C PHE A 329 13.51 -16.19 24.89
N PHE A 330 13.44 -17.37 24.29
CA PHE A 330 13.44 -18.66 24.98
C PHE A 330 14.58 -19.52 24.46
N ALA A 331 15.57 -19.73 25.32
CA ALA A 331 16.67 -20.66 25.04
C ALA A 331 16.14 -22.10 24.92
N THR A 332 16.68 -22.84 23.95
CA THR A 332 16.34 -24.25 23.66
C THR A 332 17.58 -25.11 23.65
#